data_AF-A0A432MN59-F1
#
_entry.id   AF-A0A432MN59-F1
#
_cell.length_a   1.000
_cell.length_b   1.000
_cell.length_c   1.000
_cell.angle_alpha   90.00
_cell.angle_beta   90.00
_cell.angle_gamma   90.00
#
_symmetry.space_group_name_H-M   'P 1'
#
loop_
_entity.id
_entity.type
_entity.pdbx_description
1 polymer ?
#
loop_
_entity_poly.entity_id
_entity_poly.type
_entity_poly.pdbx_seq_one_letter_code
_entity_poly.pdbx_strand_id
1 'polypeptide(L)'
;MLATQFSTRCLADRIRRAYLRRRPWWSGGDPGSSVWAAAASALIQAHGTDRRLPLDPELFVASQPASDALADPWGDLVGALPIRRYRRRVRDIVRRLREELRGEIRLMIGRARRGQSLELQIKFGGPGLSPLGRYVAARRINREDLAEAIREAALRQHEGCPLYRLACRGLLTEGDYPASAPLPYPINPMPAGAVVGWN
;
A
#
# COMPACT_ATOMS: atom_id res chain seq x y z
N MET A 1 3.26 2.42 28.64
CA MET A 1 4.46 2.20 27.79
C MET A 1 4.60 0.77 27.23
N LEU A 2 3.84 -0.24 27.68
CA LEU A 2 3.93 -1.63 27.18
C LEU A 2 3.42 -1.84 25.74
N ALA A 3 2.40 -1.09 25.30
CA ALA A 3 1.83 -1.22 23.95
C ALA A 3 2.83 -0.86 22.82
N THR A 4 3.72 0.10 23.07
CA THR A 4 4.74 0.55 22.10
C THR A 4 5.83 -0.51 21.91
N GLN A 5 6.25 -1.18 22.99
CA GLN A 5 7.30 -2.21 22.92
C GLN A 5 6.81 -3.48 22.20
N PHE A 6 5.56 -3.89 22.42
CA PHE A 6 4.95 -5.02 21.71
C PHE A 6 4.83 -4.73 20.21
N SER A 7 4.46 -3.50 19.84
CA SER A 7 4.41 -3.04 18.44
C SER A 7 5.79 -3.08 17.76
N THR A 8 6.86 -2.63 18.44
CA THR A 8 8.22 -2.64 17.89
C THR A 8 8.74 -4.06 17.66
N ARG A 9 8.51 -4.99 18.60
CA ARG A 9 8.95 -6.39 18.46
C ARG A 9 8.26 -7.09 17.28
N CYS A 10 6.95 -6.94 17.15
CA CYS A 10 6.20 -7.50 16.02
C CYS A 10 6.66 -6.93 14.67
N LEU A 11 6.96 -5.63 14.60
CA LEU A 11 7.51 -5.00 13.40
C LEU A 11 8.92 -5.52 13.10
N ALA A 12 9.79 -5.63 14.10
CA ALA A 12 11.14 -6.19 13.94
C ALA A 12 11.10 -7.62 13.37
N ASP A 13 10.22 -8.48 13.89
CA ASP A 13 10.05 -9.85 13.39
C ASP A 13 9.53 -9.90 11.94
N ARG A 14 8.63 -8.99 11.56
CA ARG A 14 8.16 -8.88 10.17
C ARG A 14 9.27 -8.37 9.23
N ILE A 15 10.06 -7.37 9.65
CA ILE A 15 11.21 -6.89 8.89
C ILE A 15 12.21 -8.03 8.68
N ARG A 16 12.57 -8.76 9.74
CA ARG A 16 13.47 -9.91 9.66
C ARG A 16 12.98 -10.94 8.64
N ARG A 17 11.72 -11.39 8.76
CA ARG A 17 11.14 -12.37 7.82
C ARG A 17 11.08 -11.86 6.39
N ALA A 18 10.72 -10.59 6.19
CA ALA A 18 10.71 -9.99 4.86
C ALA A 18 12.13 -9.92 4.25
N TYR A 19 13.13 -9.58 5.05
CA TYR A 19 14.52 -9.49 4.61
C TYR A 19 15.07 -10.87 4.24
N LEU A 20 14.88 -11.86 5.12
CA LEU A 20 15.29 -13.25 4.88
C LEU A 20 14.65 -13.84 3.63
N ARG A 21 13.37 -13.57 3.38
CA ARG A 21 12.69 -14.02 2.14
C ARG A 21 13.34 -13.46 0.87
N ARG A 22 13.90 -12.25 0.92
CA ARG A 22 14.62 -11.64 -0.22
C ARG A 22 16.07 -12.10 -0.34
N ARG A 23 16.62 -12.73 0.70
CA ARG A 23 18.03 -13.16 0.81
C ARG A 23 18.13 -14.61 1.32
N PRO A 24 17.57 -15.60 0.60
CA PRO A 24 17.50 -16.98 1.09
C PRO A 24 18.86 -17.64 1.25
N TRP A 25 19.90 -17.17 0.54
CA TRP A 25 21.28 -17.69 0.62
C TRP A 25 22.09 -17.10 1.77
N TRP A 26 21.57 -16.11 2.49
CA TRP A 26 22.30 -15.51 3.59
C TRP A 26 22.22 -16.42 4.83
N SER A 27 23.34 -17.10 5.10
CA SER A 27 23.59 -17.94 6.28
C SER A 27 24.40 -17.21 7.36
N GLY A 28 24.75 -15.93 7.13
CA GLY A 28 25.57 -15.12 8.01
C GLY A 28 24.95 -14.98 9.40
N GLY A 29 25.81 -15.08 10.43
CA GLY A 29 25.41 -15.21 11.83
C GLY A 29 24.32 -14.22 12.23
N ASP A 30 23.37 -14.71 13.05
CA ASP A 30 22.19 -13.97 13.51
C ASP A 30 22.60 -12.54 13.88
N PRO A 31 22.35 -11.53 13.02
CA PRO A 31 22.67 -10.17 13.38
C PRO A 31 21.79 -9.92 14.59
N GLY A 32 22.43 -9.59 15.71
CA GLY A 32 21.76 -9.54 16.98
C GLY A 32 20.42 -8.82 16.86
N SER A 33 19.44 -9.25 17.66
CA SER A 33 18.07 -8.71 17.68
C SER A 33 17.96 -7.16 17.60
N SER A 34 19.04 -6.45 17.94
CA SER A 34 19.23 -5.00 17.78
C SER A 34 19.05 -4.47 16.36
N VAL A 35 19.49 -5.12 15.28
CA VAL A 35 19.37 -4.54 13.92
C VAL A 35 17.92 -4.43 13.48
N TRP A 36 17.12 -5.47 13.75
CA TRP A 36 15.71 -5.52 13.39
C TRP A 36 14.89 -4.54 14.23
N ALA A 37 15.22 -4.41 15.52
CA ALA A 37 14.62 -3.43 16.41
C ALA A 37 14.96 -1.98 16.01
N ALA A 38 16.21 -1.72 15.58
CA ALA A 38 16.63 -0.42 15.07
C ALA A 38 15.88 -0.06 13.78
N ALA A 39 15.76 -1.00 12.84
CA ALA A 39 15.00 -0.81 11.61
C ALA A 39 13.50 -0.55 11.90
N ALA A 40 12.89 -1.31 12.81
CA ALA A 40 11.51 -1.11 13.23
C ALA A 40 11.30 0.28 13.85
N SER A 41 12.21 0.71 14.74
CA SER A 41 12.16 2.03 15.36
C SER A 41 12.29 3.16 14.33
N ALA A 42 13.19 3.00 13.34
CA ALA A 42 13.34 3.96 12.25
C ALA A 42 12.07 4.06 11.39
N LEU A 43 11.41 2.93 11.10
CA LEU A 43 10.14 2.91 10.36
C LEU A 43 9.01 3.59 11.16
N ILE A 44 8.90 3.30 12.47
CA ILE A 44 7.95 3.97 13.38
C ILE A 44 8.19 5.47 13.41
N GLN A 45 9.44 5.91 13.58
CA GLN A 45 9.79 7.32 13.58
C GLN A 45 9.46 7.98 12.25
N ALA A 46 9.77 7.34 11.13
CA ALA A 46 9.45 7.86 9.80
C ALA A 46 7.94 8.05 9.61
N HIS A 47 7.12 7.10 10.04
CA HIS A 47 5.67 7.22 10.05
C HIS A 47 5.16 8.30 11.02
N GLY A 48 5.78 8.43 12.20
CA GLY A 48 5.47 9.48 13.16
C GLY A 48 5.68 10.87 12.58
N THR A 49 6.75 11.06 11.80
CA THR A 49 7.04 12.31 11.08
C THR A 49 6.11 12.54 9.88
N ASP A 50 5.79 11.49 9.13
CA ASP A 50 4.88 11.57 7.98
C ASP A 50 3.88 10.40 7.99
N ARG A 51 2.66 10.67 8.42
CA ARG A 51 1.57 9.68 8.52
C ARG A 51 1.13 9.10 7.18
N ARG A 52 1.60 9.67 6.06
CA ARG A 52 1.37 9.14 4.70
C ARG A 52 2.27 7.95 4.38
N LEU A 53 3.35 7.75 5.13
CA LEU A 53 4.19 6.57 4.98
C LEU A 53 3.54 5.40 5.70
N PRO A 54 3.35 4.24 5.07
CA PRO A 54 2.77 3.12 5.78
C PRO A 54 3.72 2.54 6.84
N LEU A 55 3.16 1.92 7.88
CA LEU A 55 3.91 1.03 8.77
C LEU A 55 3.93 -0.38 8.18
N ASP A 56 4.59 -0.52 7.03
CA ASP A 56 4.64 -1.76 6.25
C ASP A 56 6.09 -2.28 6.16
N PRO A 57 6.47 -3.24 7.01
CA PRO A 57 7.78 -3.90 6.99
C PRO A 57 8.15 -4.51 5.64
N GLU A 58 7.21 -5.18 4.98
CA GLU A 58 7.43 -5.88 3.73
C GLU A 58 7.72 -4.90 2.60
N LEU A 59 6.94 -3.81 2.50
CA LEU A 59 7.20 -2.73 1.55
C LEU A 59 8.49 -1.98 1.87
N PHE A 60 8.79 -1.75 3.16
CA PHE A 60 10.04 -1.11 3.59
C PHE A 60 11.25 -1.91 3.14
N VAL A 61 11.27 -3.21 3.44
CA VAL A 61 12.31 -4.12 2.98
C VAL A 61 12.33 -4.18 1.46
N ALA A 62 11.19 -4.33 0.78
CA ALA A 62 11.08 -4.39 -0.69
C ALA A 62 11.62 -3.13 -1.39
N SER A 63 11.62 -1.98 -0.71
CA SER A 63 12.15 -0.72 -1.25
C SER A 63 13.68 -0.64 -1.24
N GLN A 64 14.36 -1.57 -0.57
CA GLN A 64 15.81 -1.63 -0.54
C GLN A 64 16.38 -2.36 -1.78
N PRO A 65 17.60 -1.99 -2.23
CA PRO A 65 18.27 -2.68 -3.32
C PRO A 65 18.42 -4.17 -3.04
N ALA A 66 18.15 -5.00 -4.04
CA ALA A 66 18.59 -6.40 -4.06
C ALA A 66 19.91 -6.45 -4.85
N SER A 67 21.01 -6.06 -4.22
CA SER A 67 22.34 -6.23 -4.82
C SER A 67 22.89 -7.61 -4.47
N ASP A 68 23.53 -8.33 -5.39
CA ASP A 68 24.13 -9.64 -5.13
C ASP A 68 25.38 -9.58 -4.22
N ALA A 69 25.78 -8.38 -3.77
CA ALA A 69 26.80 -8.22 -2.76
C ALA A 69 26.41 -8.90 -1.43
N LEU A 70 27.42 -9.17 -0.59
CA LEU A 70 27.27 -9.74 0.74
C LEU A 70 26.16 -9.00 1.51
N ALA A 71 25.15 -9.73 1.99
CA ALA A 71 24.02 -9.10 2.66
C ALA A 71 24.47 -8.42 3.96
N ASP A 72 24.15 -7.13 4.08
CA ASP A 72 24.45 -6.30 5.25
C ASP A 72 23.15 -5.64 5.75
N PRO A 73 22.45 -6.26 6.71
CA PRO A 73 21.22 -5.71 7.28
C PRO A 73 21.39 -4.33 7.90
N TRP A 74 22.58 -4.01 8.44
CA TRP A 74 22.85 -2.70 9.02
C TRP A 74 22.90 -1.63 7.93
N GLY A 75 23.67 -1.83 6.87
CA GLY A 75 23.73 -0.91 5.72
C GLY A 75 22.42 -0.83 4.93
N ASP A 76 21.68 -1.94 4.84
CA ASP A 76 20.46 -2.05 4.04
C ASP A 76 19.24 -1.43 4.72
N LEU A 77 19.13 -1.53 6.04
CA LEU A 77 17.90 -1.20 6.77
C LEU A 77 18.07 -0.09 7.80
N VAL A 78 19.28 0.13 8.31
CA VAL A 78 19.54 1.09 9.38
C VAL A 78 20.13 2.38 8.81
N GLY A 79 19.70 3.51 9.36
CA GLY A 79 20.15 4.84 8.98
C GLY A 79 19.19 5.61 8.07
N ALA A 80 19.62 6.80 7.65
CA ALA A 80 18.74 7.74 6.94
C ALA A 80 18.48 7.35 5.48
N LEU A 81 19.42 6.67 4.82
CA LEU A 81 19.32 6.34 3.40
C LEU A 81 18.21 5.32 3.09
N PRO A 82 18.09 4.19 3.81
CA PRO A 82 16.97 3.24 3.63
C PRO A 82 15.59 3.90 3.76
N ILE A 83 15.42 4.79 4.74
CA ILE A 83 14.17 5.55 4.95
C ILE A 83 13.90 6.51 3.78
N ARG A 84 14.93 7.18 3.24
CA ARG A 84 14.78 8.03 2.04
C ARG A 84 14.35 7.22 0.81
N ARG A 85 14.92 6.03 0.61
CA ARG A 85 14.52 5.11 -0.48
C ARG A 85 13.07 4.67 -0.30
N TYR A 86 12.68 4.29 0.90
CA TYR A 86 11.30 3.94 1.23
C TYR A 86 10.32 5.06 0.91
N ARG A 87 10.60 6.28 1.38
CA ARG A 87 9.81 7.48 1.07
C ARG A 87 9.68 7.74 -0.43
N ARG A 88 10.76 7.54 -1.19
CA ARG A 88 10.72 7.67 -2.66
C ARG A 88 9.83 6.59 -3.27
N ARG A 89 10.02 5.33 -2.88
CA ARG A 89 9.25 4.20 -3.40
C ARG A 89 7.75 4.34 -3.13
N VAL A 90 7.35 4.72 -1.91
CA VAL A 90 5.95 4.98 -1.56
C VAL A 90 5.37 6.09 -2.43
N ARG A 91 6.09 7.20 -2.61
CA ARG A 91 5.64 8.30 -3.49
C ARG A 91 5.47 7.85 -4.93
N ASP A 92 6.40 7.06 -5.46
CA ASP A 92 6.34 6.54 -6.83
C ASP A 92 5.14 5.61 -7.02
N ILE A 93 4.88 4.72 -6.06
CA ILE A 93 3.70 3.83 -6.09
C ILE A 93 2.42 4.68 -6.05
N VAL A 94 2.28 5.60 -5.09
CA VAL A 94 1.10 6.46 -4.98
C VAL A 94 0.88 7.29 -6.25
N ARG A 95 1.96 7.77 -6.88
CA ARG A 95 1.90 8.49 -8.15
C ARG A 95 1.33 7.60 -9.27
N ARG A 96 1.85 6.39 -9.43
CA ARG A 96 1.36 5.42 -10.44
C ARG A 96 -0.11 5.06 -10.22
N LEU A 97 -0.49 4.71 -8.99
CA LEU A 97 -1.88 4.40 -8.64
C LEU A 97 -2.82 5.58 -8.96
N ARG A 98 -2.37 6.82 -8.73
CA ARG A 98 -3.14 8.01 -9.07
C ARG A 98 -3.25 8.21 -10.58
N GLU A 99 -2.18 7.98 -11.32
CA GLU A 99 -2.18 8.04 -12.79
C GLU A 99 -3.12 6.99 -13.38
N GLU A 100 -3.12 5.77 -12.85
CA GLU A 100 -4.04 4.68 -13.19
C GLU A 100 -5.49 5.13 -12.97
N LEU A 101 -5.88 5.52 -11.75
CA LEU A 101 -7.25 5.99 -11.44
C LEU A 101 -7.70 7.15 -12.33
N ARG A 102 -6.81 8.11 -12.60
CA ARG A 102 -7.12 9.22 -13.53
C ARG A 102 -7.28 8.72 -14.98
N GLY A 103 -6.53 7.70 -15.38
CA GLY A 103 -6.70 7.01 -16.66
C GLY A 103 -8.08 6.37 -16.77
N GLU A 104 -8.51 5.64 -15.75
CA GLU A 104 -9.82 4.97 -15.70
C GLU A 104 -10.98 5.99 -15.79
N ILE A 105 -10.90 7.10 -15.05
CA ILE A 105 -11.91 8.16 -15.10
C ILE A 105 -11.94 8.82 -16.49
N ARG A 106 -10.78 9.12 -17.08
CA ARG A 106 -10.72 9.67 -18.46
C ARG A 106 -11.28 8.70 -19.48
N LEU A 107 -11.04 7.39 -19.32
CA LEU A 107 -11.58 6.35 -20.18
C LEU A 107 -13.11 6.32 -20.11
N MET A 108 -13.70 6.38 -18.91
CA MET A 108 -15.16 6.44 -18.73
C MET A 108 -15.76 7.69 -19.37
N ILE A 109 -15.15 8.86 -19.15
CA ILE A 109 -15.59 10.13 -19.78
C ILE A 109 -15.50 10.04 -21.31
N GLY A 110 -14.41 9.48 -21.84
CA GLY A 110 -14.23 9.31 -23.29
C GLY A 110 -15.25 8.37 -23.90
N ARG A 111 -15.61 7.28 -23.20
CA ARG A 111 -16.70 6.37 -23.59
C ARG A 111 -18.07 7.06 -23.54
N ALA A 112 -18.33 7.85 -22.49
CA ALA A 112 -19.57 8.60 -22.36
C ALA A 112 -19.78 9.63 -23.48
N ARG A 113 -18.70 10.33 -23.88
CA ARG A 113 -18.73 11.25 -25.04
C ARG A 113 -19.04 10.56 -26.37
N ARG A 114 -18.86 9.24 -26.47
CA ARG A 114 -19.23 8.42 -27.64
C ARG A 114 -20.62 7.79 -27.51
N GLY A 115 -21.44 8.25 -26.57
CA GLY A 115 -22.81 7.77 -26.37
C GLY A 115 -22.95 6.53 -25.49
N GLN A 116 -21.88 6.03 -24.87
CA GLN A 116 -21.98 4.91 -23.93
C GLN A 116 -22.51 5.39 -22.57
N SER A 117 -23.48 4.69 -21.98
CA SER A 117 -23.99 5.07 -20.66
C SER A 117 -22.89 4.99 -19.60
N LEU A 118 -22.67 6.09 -18.87
CA LEU A 118 -21.73 6.14 -17.75
C LEU A 118 -22.19 5.25 -16.59
N GLU A 119 -23.49 5.17 -16.35
CA GLU A 119 -24.09 4.36 -15.29
C GLU A 119 -23.87 2.87 -15.53
N LEU A 120 -24.05 2.41 -16.78
CA LEU A 120 -23.78 1.02 -17.15
C LEU A 120 -22.30 0.68 -16.99
N GLN A 121 -21.40 1.60 -17.37
CA GLN A 121 -19.96 1.41 -17.19
C GLN A 121 -19.57 1.34 -15.70
N ILE A 122 -20.19 2.13 -14.85
CA ILE A 122 -19.96 2.07 -13.40
C ILE A 122 -20.49 0.73 -12.86
N LYS A 123 -21.75 0.40 -13.13
CA LYS A 123 -22.44 -0.79 -12.61
C LYS A 123 -21.76 -2.09 -13.03
N PHE A 124 -21.54 -2.27 -14.33
CA PHE A 124 -21.03 -3.52 -14.90
C PHE A 124 -19.51 -3.53 -15.07
N GLY A 125 -18.87 -2.37 -15.03
CA GLY A 125 -17.45 -2.24 -15.31
C GLY A 125 -17.12 -2.40 -16.78
N GLY A 126 -15.88 -2.79 -17.05
CA GLY A 126 -15.39 -3.06 -18.39
C GLY A 126 -13.87 -3.11 -18.41
N PRO A 127 -13.26 -3.47 -19.55
CA PRO A 127 -11.82 -3.50 -19.70
C PRO A 127 -11.20 -2.16 -19.30
N GLY A 128 -10.20 -2.20 -18.42
CA GLY A 128 -9.48 -1.03 -17.92
C GLY A 128 -10.22 -0.21 -16.86
N LEU A 129 -11.26 -0.74 -16.19
CA LEU A 129 -11.95 -0.08 -15.08
C LEU A 129 -11.87 -0.91 -13.80
N SER A 130 -11.06 -0.46 -12.83
CA SER A 130 -11.02 -1.08 -11.52
C SER A 130 -12.29 -0.80 -10.69
N PRO A 131 -12.63 -1.65 -9.71
CA PRO A 131 -13.68 -1.37 -8.73
C PRO A 131 -13.56 0.01 -8.08
N LEU A 132 -12.35 0.40 -7.67
CA LEU A 132 -12.12 1.69 -7.03
C LEU A 132 -12.30 2.86 -7.99
N GLY A 133 -11.86 2.76 -9.26
CA GLY A 133 -12.10 3.80 -10.26
C GLY A 133 -13.60 4.02 -10.52
N ARG A 134 -14.37 2.93 -10.60
CA ARG A 134 -15.83 2.98 -10.75
C ARG A 134 -16.52 3.59 -9.53
N TYR A 135 -16.07 3.22 -8.32
CA TYR A 135 -16.55 3.82 -7.08
C TYR A 135 -16.27 5.35 -7.05
N VAL A 136 -15.05 5.76 -7.41
CA VAL A 136 -14.69 7.19 -7.50
C VAL A 136 -15.59 7.91 -8.51
N ALA A 137 -15.82 7.32 -9.69
CA ALA A 137 -16.70 7.90 -10.69
C ALA A 137 -18.14 8.03 -10.19
N ALA A 138 -18.69 7.01 -9.51
CA ALA A 138 -20.03 7.02 -8.93
C ALA A 138 -20.21 8.17 -7.93
N ARG A 139 -19.27 8.35 -7.00
CA ARG A 139 -19.28 9.49 -6.05
C ARG A 139 -19.21 10.83 -6.78
N ARG A 140 -18.39 10.95 -7.82
CA ARG A 140 -18.23 12.21 -8.58
C ARG A 140 -19.47 12.63 -9.38
N ILE A 141 -20.35 11.69 -9.72
CA ILE A 141 -21.63 12.00 -10.39
C ILE A 141 -22.81 11.99 -9.42
N ASN A 142 -22.56 12.00 -8.10
CA ASN A 142 -23.57 11.98 -7.04
C ASN A 142 -24.55 10.78 -7.15
N ARG A 143 -24.08 9.63 -7.62
CA ARG A 143 -24.85 8.38 -7.67
C ARG A 143 -24.46 7.48 -6.51
N GLU A 144 -25.01 7.78 -5.34
CA GLU A 144 -24.72 7.07 -4.09
C GLU A 144 -25.15 5.60 -4.15
N ASP A 145 -26.26 5.32 -4.83
CA ASP A 145 -26.75 3.97 -5.09
C ASP A 145 -25.72 3.10 -5.83
N LEU A 146 -25.09 3.66 -6.87
CA LEU A 146 -24.04 2.97 -7.63
C LEU A 146 -22.73 2.85 -6.83
N ALA A 147 -22.40 3.89 -6.04
CA ALA A 147 -21.22 3.86 -5.18
C ALA A 147 -21.36 2.76 -4.12
N GLU A 148 -22.52 2.64 -3.48
CA GLU A 148 -22.79 1.62 -2.46
C GLU A 148 -22.78 0.21 -3.07
N ALA A 149 -23.38 0.02 -4.25
CA ALA A 149 -23.37 -1.26 -4.95
C ALA A 149 -21.96 -1.79 -5.29
N ILE A 150 -20.96 -0.89 -5.41
CA ILE A 150 -19.57 -1.24 -5.77
C ILE A 150 -18.64 -1.17 -4.55
N ARG A 151 -19.10 -0.61 -3.43
CA ARG A 151 -18.29 -0.30 -2.26
C ARG A 151 -17.48 -1.49 -1.76
N GLU A 152 -18.10 -2.66 -1.65
CA GLU A 152 -17.43 -3.87 -1.17
C GLU A 152 -16.28 -4.31 -2.10
N ALA A 153 -16.46 -4.20 -3.42
CA ALA A 153 -15.40 -4.51 -4.37
C ALA A 153 -14.25 -3.48 -4.32
N ALA A 154 -14.58 -2.20 -4.12
CA ALA A 154 -13.58 -1.15 -3.91
C ALA A 154 -12.83 -1.33 -2.58
N LEU A 155 -13.50 -1.81 -1.53
CA LEU A 155 -12.89 -2.18 -0.26
C LEU A 155 -11.91 -3.33 -0.40
N ARG A 156 -12.29 -4.42 -1.08
CA ARG A 156 -11.37 -5.53 -1.36
C ARG A 156 -10.12 -5.08 -2.12
N GLN A 157 -10.27 -4.17 -3.09
CA GLN A 157 -9.13 -3.57 -3.78
C GLN A 157 -8.25 -2.72 -2.83
N HIS A 158 -8.87 -1.98 -1.90
CA HIS A 158 -8.14 -1.23 -0.87
C HIS A 158 -7.37 -2.16 0.09
N GLU A 159 -7.97 -3.27 0.52
CA GLU A 159 -7.32 -4.25 1.39
C GLU A 159 -6.07 -4.86 0.74
N GLY A 160 -6.12 -5.08 -0.59
CA GLY A 160 -4.96 -5.51 -1.35
C GLY A 160 -3.85 -4.46 -1.47
N CYS A 161 -4.20 -3.16 -1.45
CA CYS A 161 -3.22 -2.07 -1.50
C CYS A 161 -3.73 -0.80 -0.79
N PRO A 162 -3.43 -0.63 0.51
CA PRO A 162 -3.92 0.51 1.29
C PRO A 162 -3.46 1.89 0.76
N LEU A 163 -2.39 1.93 -0.04
CA LEU A 163 -1.88 3.14 -0.70
C LEU A 163 -2.88 3.78 -1.67
N TYR A 164 -3.89 3.05 -2.13
CA TYR A 164 -4.98 3.61 -2.92
C TYR A 164 -5.69 4.78 -2.21
N ARG A 165 -5.76 4.78 -0.88
CA ARG A 165 -6.35 5.91 -0.14
C ARG A 165 -5.60 7.21 -0.39
N LEU A 166 -4.27 7.15 -0.39
CA LEU A 166 -3.42 8.31 -0.68
C LEU A 166 -3.52 8.71 -2.15
N ALA A 167 -3.64 7.73 -3.05
CA ALA A 167 -3.81 7.97 -4.48
C ALA A 167 -5.13 8.72 -4.78
N CYS A 168 -6.21 8.36 -4.09
CA CYS A 168 -7.53 8.98 -4.19
C CYS A 168 -7.64 10.40 -3.63
N ARG A 169 -6.62 10.90 -2.91
CA ARG A 169 -6.62 12.30 -2.43
C ARG A 169 -6.75 13.27 -3.61
N GLY A 170 -7.76 14.14 -3.54
CA GLY A 170 -8.12 15.08 -4.61
C GLY A 170 -9.00 14.50 -5.71
N LEU A 171 -9.34 13.20 -5.65
CA LEU A 171 -10.40 12.58 -6.47
C LEU A 171 -11.70 12.37 -5.67
N LEU A 172 -11.56 12.17 -4.37
CA LEU A 172 -12.64 12.04 -3.38
C LEU A 172 -12.37 12.97 -2.19
N THR A 173 -13.42 13.36 -1.48
CA THR A 173 -13.26 13.96 -0.14
C THR A 173 -12.85 12.89 0.87
N GLU A 174 -12.27 13.28 2.01
CA GLU A 174 -11.76 12.29 2.99
C GLU A 174 -12.85 11.39 3.59
N GLY A 175 -14.10 11.89 3.72
CA GLY A 175 -15.25 11.12 4.20
C GLY A 175 -15.86 10.16 3.16
N ASP A 176 -15.57 10.39 1.87
CA ASP A 176 -16.15 9.63 0.76
C ASP A 176 -15.33 8.39 0.38
N TYR A 177 -14.19 8.17 1.03
CA TYR A 177 -13.38 6.98 0.75
C TYR A 177 -14.08 5.73 1.30
N PRO A 178 -14.10 4.59 0.58
CA PRO A 178 -14.95 3.44 0.94
C PRO A 178 -14.60 2.81 2.31
N ALA A 179 -13.37 2.99 2.81
CA ALA A 179 -12.93 2.54 4.12
C ALA A 179 -13.18 3.61 5.20
N SER A 180 -14.08 3.34 6.16
CA SER A 180 -14.64 4.32 7.11
C SER A 180 -13.75 4.77 8.28
N ALA A 181 -12.46 4.46 8.31
CA ALA A 181 -11.54 5.00 9.30
C ALA A 181 -10.14 5.15 8.70
N PRO A 182 -9.32 6.16 9.07
CA PRO A 182 -7.86 6.03 8.93
C PRO A 182 -7.52 4.74 9.65
N LEU A 183 -6.99 3.73 8.93
CA LEU A 183 -6.70 2.43 9.54
C LEU A 183 -5.93 2.69 10.84
N PRO A 184 -6.48 2.37 12.04
CA PRO A 184 -5.61 2.14 13.16
C PRO A 184 -4.88 0.88 12.73
N TYR A 185 -3.66 0.99 12.19
CA TYR A 185 -2.89 -0.14 11.66
C TYR A 185 -3.10 -1.33 12.60
N PRO A 186 -3.88 -2.35 12.20
CA PRO A 186 -3.91 -3.54 13.00
C PRO A 186 -2.57 -4.19 12.74
N ILE A 187 -1.90 -4.53 13.84
CA ILE A 187 -0.93 -5.60 13.91
C ILE A 187 -1.70 -6.87 13.49
N ASN A 188 -2.01 -7.05 12.21
CA ASN A 188 -2.53 -8.30 11.71
C ASN A 188 -1.53 -8.90 10.74
N PRO A 189 -1.10 -10.16 10.99
CA PRO A 189 -0.28 -10.89 10.06
C PRO A 189 -1.08 -11.08 8.78
N MET A 190 -0.44 -10.93 7.61
CA MET A 190 -1.04 -11.47 6.39
C MET A 190 -1.41 -12.95 6.64
N PRO A 191 -2.58 -13.42 6.22
CA PRO A 191 -2.82 -14.85 6.17
C PRO A 191 -1.73 -15.48 5.30
N ALA A 192 -1.04 -16.48 5.86
CA ALA A 192 -0.11 -17.31 5.13
C ALA A 192 -0.90 -18.05 4.02
N GLY A 193 -0.89 -17.54 2.78
CA GLY A 193 -1.64 -18.21 1.72
C GLY A 193 -1.82 -17.50 0.38
N ALA A 194 -1.48 -16.21 0.23
CA ALA A 194 -1.60 -15.55 -1.09
C ALA A 194 -0.30 -15.71 -1.91
N VAL A 195 -0.08 -16.92 -2.43
CA VAL A 195 0.83 -17.13 -3.56
C VAL A 195 0.15 -16.53 -4.79
N VAL A 196 0.49 -15.28 -5.12
CA VAL A 196 0.17 -14.73 -6.44
C VAL A 196 1.19 -15.32 -7.41
N GLY A 197 0.78 -16.37 -8.11
CA GLY A 197 1.50 -16.87 -9.28
C GLY A 197 1.55 -15.78 -10.35
N TRP A 198 2.76 -15.37 -10.71
CA TRP A 198 3.00 -14.66 -11.95
C TRP A 198 3.26 -15.72 -13.00
N ASN A 199 2.27 -15.95 -13.86
CA ASN A 199 2.45 -16.49 -15.22
C ASN A 199 1.73 -15.52 -16.16
#